data_AF-A4VPU3-F1
#
_entry.id   AF-A4VPU3-F1
#
_cell.length_a   1.000
_cell.length_b   1.000
_cell.length_c   1.000
_cell.angle_alpha   90.00
_cell.angle_beta   90.00
_cell.angle_gamma   90.00
#
_symmetry.space_group_name_H-M   'P 1'
#
loop_
_entity.id
_entity.type
_entity.pdbx_description
1 polymer ?
#
loop_
_entity_poly.entity_id
_entity_poly.type
_entity_poly.pdbx_seq_one_letter_code
_entity_poly.pdbx_strand_id
1 'polypeptide(L)'
;MLVPLTYTVIKRSATLRRAFTRKHGFGALLQAHVYFGLVGALLAILHSGHKFQSALGVALTASMLLSVLTGFIGQHYLRYVAENIREKKAQIDGLWRLLDGQYWAYAQGPTAGVAGTPKASAELLPLASAAADLQYSIQFQERVRRLFNAWLSAHIAFSIIFYLLLALHIWAGIYFGLRWFR
;
A
#
# COMPACT_ATOMS: atom_id res chain seq x y z
N MET A 1 3.22 45.75 -0.84
CA MET A 1 1.75 45.72 -1.01
C MET A 1 1.28 44.63 -1.99
N LEU A 2 1.85 43.41 -1.91
CA LEU A 2 1.42 42.22 -2.69
C LEU A 2 1.26 40.96 -1.80
N VAL A 3 1.37 41.14 -0.48
CA VAL A 3 1.23 40.08 0.53
C VAL A 3 -0.25 39.70 0.81
N PRO A 4 -1.26 40.59 0.69
CA PRO A 4 -2.66 40.19 0.95
C PRO A 4 -3.28 39.36 -0.19
N LEU A 5 -2.78 39.48 -1.43
CA LEU A 5 -3.35 38.80 -2.59
C LEU A 5 -2.98 37.31 -2.62
N THR A 6 -1.74 36.96 -2.27
CA THR A 6 -1.28 35.57 -2.17
C THR A 6 -2.07 34.77 -1.13
N TYR A 7 -2.43 35.40 0.00
CA TYR A 7 -3.22 34.74 1.05
C TYR A 7 -4.65 34.37 0.57
N THR A 8 -5.24 35.17 -0.32
CA THR A 8 -6.61 34.92 -0.83
C THR A 8 -6.69 33.83 -1.89
N VAL A 9 -5.63 33.59 -2.67
CA VAL A 9 -5.59 32.50 -3.67
C VAL A 9 -5.50 31.13 -2.98
N ILE A 10 -4.71 31.03 -1.91
CA ILE A 10 -4.54 29.78 -1.14
C ILE A 10 -5.82 29.44 -0.34
N LYS A 11 -6.54 30.46 0.16
CA LYS A 11 -7.81 30.28 0.89
C LYS A 11 -9.00 29.97 -0.05
N ARG A 12 -8.92 30.30 -1.35
CA ARG A 12 -9.98 30.13 -2.37
C ARG A 12 -9.90 28.78 -3.11
N SER A 13 -9.69 27.68 -2.40
CA SER A 13 -9.93 26.36 -3.01
C SER A 13 -10.44 25.31 -2.02
N ALA A 14 -11.27 25.73 -1.06
CA ALA A 14 -12.17 24.81 -0.35
C ALA A 14 -13.06 24.01 -1.33
N THR A 15 -13.30 24.55 -2.52
CA THR A 15 -13.99 23.91 -3.66
C THR A 15 -13.12 22.85 -4.35
N LEU A 16 -11.80 23.05 -4.44
CA LEU A 16 -10.85 22.06 -4.95
C LEU A 16 -10.68 20.93 -3.94
N ARG A 17 -10.69 21.26 -2.64
CA ARG A 17 -10.67 20.28 -1.54
C ARG A 17 -11.91 19.37 -1.52
N ARG A 18 -13.10 19.90 -1.88
CA ARG A 18 -14.36 19.13 -2.02
C ARG A 18 -14.48 18.39 -3.35
N ALA A 19 -13.94 18.92 -4.45
CA ALA A 19 -13.94 18.23 -5.75
C ALA A 19 -12.95 17.04 -5.77
N PHE A 20 -11.81 17.19 -5.10
CA PHE A 20 -10.76 16.17 -5.05
C PHE A 20 -11.16 14.94 -4.22
N THR A 21 -11.92 15.11 -3.14
CA THR A 21 -12.43 13.99 -2.32
C THR A 21 -13.63 13.26 -2.94
N ARG A 22 -14.30 13.83 -3.95
CA ARG A 22 -15.48 13.21 -4.58
C ARG A 22 -15.17 12.34 -5.81
N LYS A 23 -13.97 12.48 -6.40
CA LYS A 23 -13.60 11.80 -7.67
C LYS A 23 -12.35 10.93 -7.61
N HIS A 24 -11.53 11.04 -6.57
CA HIS A 24 -10.30 10.26 -6.50
C HIS A 24 -10.47 9.09 -5.53
N GLY A 25 -10.60 7.88 -6.11
CA GLY A 25 -10.49 6.65 -5.34
C GLY A 25 -9.18 6.64 -4.55
N PHE A 26 -9.18 5.99 -3.38
CA PHE A 26 -8.02 5.89 -2.50
C PHE A 26 -6.73 5.45 -3.24
N GLY A 27 -6.87 4.60 -4.27
CA GLY A 27 -5.76 4.20 -5.14
C GLY A 27 -5.11 5.35 -5.93
N ALA A 28 -5.90 6.31 -6.42
CA ALA A 28 -5.39 7.49 -7.13
C ALA A 28 -4.66 8.45 -6.18
N LEU A 29 -5.13 8.58 -4.95
CA LEU A 29 -4.46 9.37 -3.90
C LEU A 29 -3.10 8.76 -3.53
N LEU A 30 -3.03 7.44 -3.40
CA LEU A 30 -1.78 6.74 -3.12
C LEU A 30 -0.78 6.86 -4.28
N GLN A 31 -1.26 6.72 -5.52
CA GLN A 31 -0.43 6.93 -6.71
C GLN A 31 0.10 8.36 -6.77
N ALA A 32 -0.77 9.35 -6.53
CA ALA A 32 -0.37 10.75 -6.45
C ALA A 32 0.67 10.99 -5.35
N HIS A 33 0.50 10.39 -4.16
CA HIS A 33 1.48 10.49 -3.06
C HIS A 33 2.88 10.02 -3.49
N VAL A 34 2.98 8.90 -4.19
CA VAL A 34 4.28 8.40 -4.69
C VAL A 34 4.86 9.31 -5.76
N TYR A 35 4.05 9.84 -6.70
CA TYR A 35 4.53 10.80 -7.70
C TYR A 35 4.99 12.12 -7.09
N PHE A 36 4.19 12.71 -6.19
CA PHE A 36 4.57 13.94 -5.48
C PHE A 36 5.78 13.72 -4.58
N GLY A 37 5.93 12.53 -3.99
CA GLY A 37 7.13 12.13 -3.25
C GLY A 37 8.38 12.11 -4.13
N LEU A 38 8.30 11.51 -5.32
CA LEU A 38 9.41 11.46 -6.27
C LEU A 38 9.79 12.86 -6.79
N VAL A 39 8.80 13.65 -7.21
CA VAL A 39 9.02 15.04 -7.65
C VAL A 39 9.59 15.88 -6.51
N GLY A 40 9.07 15.71 -5.29
CA GLY A 40 9.60 16.34 -4.08
C GLY A 40 11.07 15.98 -3.85
N ALA A 41 11.45 14.72 -4.01
CA ALA A 41 12.83 14.27 -3.83
C ALA A 41 13.79 14.89 -4.87
N LEU A 42 13.35 14.96 -6.13
CA LEU A 42 14.11 15.65 -7.19
C LEU A 42 14.32 17.13 -6.87
N LEU A 43 13.25 17.83 -6.46
CA LEU A 43 13.31 19.23 -6.03
C LEU A 43 14.22 19.42 -4.82
N ALA A 44 14.19 18.50 -3.85
CA ALA A 44 15.03 18.54 -2.66
C ALA A 44 16.52 18.34 -2.99
N ILE A 45 16.86 17.41 -3.88
CA ILE A 45 18.23 17.24 -4.38
C ILE A 45 18.69 18.51 -5.09
N LEU A 46 17.86 19.09 -5.96
CA LEU A 46 18.19 20.32 -6.66
C LEU A 46 18.39 21.49 -5.69
N HIS A 47 17.55 21.58 -4.65
CA HIS A 47 17.68 22.56 -3.57
C HIS A 47 18.96 22.38 -2.75
N SER A 48 19.36 21.13 -2.47
CA SER A 48 20.56 20.79 -1.69
C SER A 48 21.85 20.86 -2.53
N GLY A 49 21.72 20.71 -3.85
CA GLY A 49 22.80 20.53 -4.83
C GLY A 49 23.77 21.70 -4.98
N HIS A 50 23.59 22.79 -4.23
CA HIS A 50 24.56 23.87 -4.22
C HIS A 50 25.60 23.81 -3.08
N LYS A 51 25.35 23.16 -1.92
CA LYS A 51 26.34 22.93 -0.83
C LYS A 51 25.89 21.87 0.22
N PHE A 52 26.39 20.63 0.14
CA PHE A 52 26.23 19.60 1.19
C PHE A 52 27.21 19.76 2.37
N GLN A 53 27.17 20.88 3.07
CA GLN A 53 28.13 21.19 4.14
C GLN A 53 27.65 20.75 5.54
N SER A 54 26.39 20.34 5.69
CA SER A 54 25.78 20.00 6.98
C SER A 54 25.34 18.55 7.03
N ALA A 55 25.77 17.83 8.08
CA ALA A 55 25.36 16.45 8.37
C ALA A 55 23.82 16.32 8.47
N LEU A 56 23.14 17.38 8.94
CA LEU A 56 21.68 17.44 9.04
C LEU A 56 21.02 17.43 7.66
N GLY A 57 21.56 18.17 6.69
CA GLY A 57 21.05 18.20 5.32
C GLY A 57 21.24 16.87 4.60
N VAL A 58 22.38 16.22 4.82
CA VAL A 58 22.64 14.86 4.30
C VAL A 58 21.68 13.85 4.91
N ALA A 59 21.48 13.87 6.24
CA ALA A 59 20.54 12.97 6.92
C ALA A 59 19.09 13.19 6.46
N LEU A 60 18.67 14.44 6.26
CA LEU A 60 17.35 14.79 5.74
C LEU A 60 17.15 14.26 4.30
N THR A 61 18.14 14.47 3.44
CA THR A 61 18.08 14.00 2.04
C THR A 61 18.12 12.47 1.96
N ALA A 62 18.98 11.82 2.75
CA ALA A 62 19.09 10.36 2.81
C ALA A 62 17.78 9.73 3.33
N SER A 63 17.20 10.27 4.41
CA SER A 63 15.93 9.78 4.95
C SER A 63 14.76 9.98 3.98
N MET A 64 14.76 11.10 3.23
CA MET A 64 13.79 11.34 2.16
C MET A 64 13.90 10.29 1.05
N LEU A 65 15.11 10.04 0.55
CA LEU A 65 15.37 9.05 -0.50
C LEU A 65 14.99 7.65 -0.06
N LEU A 66 15.35 7.27 1.18
CA LEU A 66 14.95 5.99 1.76
C LEU A 66 13.42 5.88 1.80
N SER A 67 12.73 6.91 2.30
CA SER A 67 11.27 6.95 2.41
C SER A 67 10.58 6.85 1.04
N VAL A 68 11.05 7.59 0.04
CA VAL A 68 10.49 7.50 -1.32
C VAL A 68 10.73 6.12 -1.93
N LEU A 69 11.92 5.55 -1.74
CA LEU A 69 12.25 4.21 -2.24
C LEU A 69 11.39 3.12 -1.56
N THR A 70 11.25 3.14 -0.22
CA THR A 70 10.39 2.18 0.48
C THR A 70 8.91 2.34 0.09
N GLY A 71 8.44 3.58 -0.14
CA GLY A 71 7.09 3.84 -0.63
C GLY A 71 6.85 3.31 -2.05
N PHE A 72 7.80 3.53 -2.96
CA PHE A 72 7.72 3.08 -4.35
C PHE A 72 7.73 1.54 -4.45
N ILE A 73 8.61 0.87 -3.70
CA ILE A 73 8.68 -0.59 -3.61
C ILE A 73 7.37 -1.14 -3.03
N GLY A 74 6.86 -0.54 -1.95
CA GLY A 74 5.60 -0.92 -1.34
C GLY A 74 4.42 -0.85 -2.31
N GLN A 75 4.36 0.17 -3.16
CA GLN A 75 3.30 0.31 -4.15
C GLN A 75 3.33 -0.80 -5.23
N HIS A 76 4.51 -1.13 -5.77
CA HIS A 76 4.61 -2.07 -6.89
C HIS A 76 4.64 -3.53 -6.45
N TYR A 77 5.52 -3.86 -5.51
CA TYR A 77 5.78 -5.26 -5.14
C TYR A 77 4.64 -5.86 -4.32
N LEU A 78 4.07 -5.10 -3.38
CA LEU A 78 2.99 -5.59 -2.54
C LEU A 78 1.66 -5.68 -3.29
N ARG A 79 1.39 -4.77 -4.24
CA ARG A 79 0.21 -4.89 -5.13
C ARG A 79 0.34 -6.12 -6.02
N TYR A 80 1.51 -6.34 -6.61
CA TYR A 80 1.76 -7.51 -7.45
C TYR A 80 1.50 -8.81 -6.68
N VAL A 81 2.06 -8.96 -5.48
CA VAL A 81 1.85 -10.17 -4.66
C VAL A 81 0.38 -10.31 -4.25
N ALA A 82 -0.28 -9.22 -3.83
CA ALA A 82 -1.69 -9.25 -3.43
C ALA A 82 -2.64 -9.61 -4.60
N GLU A 83 -2.33 -9.15 -5.82
CA GLU A 83 -3.09 -9.48 -7.03
C GLU A 83 -2.92 -10.95 -7.42
N ASN A 84 -1.68 -11.45 -7.44
CA ASN A 84 -1.39 -12.87 -7.69
C ASN A 84 -2.11 -13.78 -6.68
N ILE A 85 -2.19 -13.37 -5.41
CA ILE A 85 -2.92 -14.12 -4.38
C ILE A 85 -4.42 -14.08 -4.65
N ARG A 86 -4.97 -12.92 -5.02
CA ARG A 86 -6.40 -12.77 -5.30
C ARG A 86 -6.83 -13.62 -6.50
N GLU A 87 -6.00 -13.66 -7.55
CA GLU A 87 -6.24 -14.46 -8.74
C GLU A 87 -6.22 -15.96 -8.43
N LYS A 88 -5.19 -16.44 -7.71
CA LYS A 88 -5.13 -17.84 -7.26
C LYS A 88 -6.32 -18.22 -6.39
N LYS A 89 -6.76 -17.33 -5.49
CA LYS A 89 -7.95 -17.54 -4.66
C LYS A 89 -9.22 -17.63 -5.52
N ALA A 90 -9.39 -16.74 -6.50
CA ALA A 90 -10.55 -16.77 -7.39
C ALA A 90 -10.63 -18.06 -8.21
N GLN A 91 -9.48 -18.61 -8.65
CA GLN A 91 -9.43 -19.91 -9.34
C GLN A 91 -9.90 -21.05 -8.42
N ILE A 92 -9.43 -21.07 -7.16
CA ILE A 92 -9.85 -22.07 -6.16
C ILE A 92 -11.34 -21.94 -5.84
N ASP A 93 -11.83 -20.73 -5.62
CA ASP A 93 -13.26 -20.48 -5.36
C ASP A 93 -14.12 -20.94 -6.55
N GLY A 94 -13.62 -20.80 -7.79
CA GLY A 94 -14.26 -21.33 -8.99
C GLY A 94 -14.38 -22.85 -8.98
N LEU A 95 -13.30 -23.56 -8.60
CA LEU A 95 -13.30 -25.02 -8.45
C LEU A 95 -14.31 -25.48 -7.38
N TRP A 96 -14.38 -24.79 -6.24
CA TRP A 96 -15.38 -25.09 -5.20
C TRP A 96 -16.81 -24.93 -5.69
N ARG A 97 -17.10 -23.94 -6.53
CA ARG A 97 -18.45 -23.75 -7.09
C ARG A 97 -18.85 -24.86 -8.06
N LEU A 98 -17.91 -25.33 -8.89
CA LEU A 98 -18.14 -26.47 -9.76
C LEU A 98 -18.44 -27.72 -8.93
N LEU A 99 -17.74 -27.86 -7.82
CA LEU A 99 -17.89 -28.98 -6.91
C LEU A 99 -19.22 -28.99 -6.16
N ASP A 100 -19.62 -27.86 -5.59
CA ASP A 100 -20.88 -27.71 -4.88
C ASP A 100 -22.07 -27.97 -5.81
N GLY A 101 -21.96 -27.52 -7.07
CA GLY A 101 -22.92 -27.84 -8.13
C GLY A 101 -22.99 -29.34 -8.46
N GLN A 102 -21.85 -30.03 -8.54
CA GLN A 102 -21.79 -31.49 -8.76
C GLN A 102 -22.37 -32.26 -7.58
N TYR A 103 -22.04 -31.86 -6.35
CA TYR A 103 -22.58 -32.46 -5.13
C TYR A 103 -24.11 -32.34 -5.07
N TRP A 104 -24.66 -31.14 -5.32
CA TRP A 104 -26.10 -30.91 -5.29
C TRP A 104 -26.85 -31.62 -6.43
N ALA A 105 -26.19 -31.82 -7.57
CA ALA A 105 -26.72 -32.66 -8.66
C ALA A 105 -26.78 -34.15 -8.26
N TYR A 106 -25.77 -34.65 -7.54
CA TYR A 106 -25.76 -36.01 -7.02
C TYR A 106 -26.80 -36.22 -5.91
N ALA A 107 -26.94 -35.24 -5.01
CA ALA A 107 -27.90 -35.26 -3.91
C ALA A 107 -29.36 -35.30 -4.39
N GLN A 108 -29.66 -34.71 -5.56
CA GLN A 108 -30.99 -34.72 -6.18
C GLN A 108 -31.18 -35.86 -7.20
N GLY A 109 -30.14 -36.66 -7.47
CA GLY A 109 -30.20 -37.77 -8.42
C GLY A 109 -30.99 -38.96 -7.87
N PRO A 110 -31.55 -39.84 -8.74
CA PRO A 110 -32.39 -40.97 -8.33
C PRO A 110 -31.72 -41.99 -7.39
N THR A 111 -30.39 -41.93 -7.24
CA THR A 111 -29.54 -42.86 -6.48
C THR A 111 -29.01 -42.29 -5.15
N ALA A 112 -29.60 -41.21 -4.63
CA ALA A 112 -29.17 -40.50 -3.41
C ALA A 112 -29.04 -41.38 -2.14
N GLY A 113 -29.53 -42.63 -2.15
CA GLY A 113 -29.46 -43.58 -1.03
C GLY A 113 -28.27 -44.55 -1.02
N VAL A 114 -27.38 -44.56 -2.04
CA VAL A 114 -26.25 -45.52 -2.10
C VAL A 114 -24.96 -44.88 -1.56
N ALA A 115 -25.02 -44.39 -0.32
CA ALA A 115 -23.89 -43.83 0.41
C ALA A 115 -22.89 -44.94 0.79
N GLY A 116 -22.04 -45.34 -0.16
CA GLY A 116 -21.04 -46.38 0.07
C GLY A 116 -20.42 -46.99 -1.18
N THR A 117 -20.74 -46.52 -2.39
CA THR A 117 -20.04 -47.03 -3.58
C THR A 117 -18.60 -46.50 -3.64
N PRO A 118 -17.62 -47.33 -4.03
CA PRO A 118 -16.20 -46.93 -4.13
C PRO A 118 -15.98 -45.75 -5.10
N LYS A 119 -16.96 -45.45 -5.96
CA LYS A 119 -16.93 -44.31 -6.89
C LYS A 119 -17.16 -42.97 -6.20
N ALA A 120 -18.10 -42.90 -5.25
CA ALA A 120 -18.36 -41.69 -4.48
C ALA A 120 -17.21 -41.36 -3.51
N SER A 121 -16.62 -42.37 -2.86
CA SER A 121 -15.44 -42.17 -2.00
C SER A 121 -14.19 -41.82 -2.80
N ALA A 122 -14.02 -42.37 -4.01
CA ALA A 122 -12.95 -41.95 -4.94
C ALA A 122 -13.12 -40.50 -5.42
N GLU A 123 -14.36 -40.00 -5.55
CA GLU A 123 -14.64 -38.59 -5.89
C GLU A 123 -14.52 -37.63 -4.70
N LEU A 124 -14.75 -38.09 -3.47
CA LEU A 124 -14.70 -37.25 -2.26
C LEU A 124 -13.29 -37.07 -1.66
N LEU A 125 -12.39 -38.05 -1.84
CA LEU A 125 -10.99 -38.01 -1.37
C LEU A 125 -10.18 -36.81 -1.91
N PRO A 126 -10.24 -36.47 -3.22
CA PRO A 126 -9.62 -35.27 -3.78
C PRO A 126 -10.15 -33.95 -3.20
N LEU A 127 -11.36 -33.97 -2.62
CA LEU A 127 -12.06 -32.79 -2.12
C LEU A 127 -11.69 -32.50 -0.68
N ALA A 128 -11.51 -33.56 0.12
CA ALA A 128 -10.90 -33.47 1.44
C ALA A 128 -9.44 -33.00 1.34
N SER A 129 -8.67 -33.44 0.35
CA SER A 129 -7.30 -32.93 0.14
C SER A 129 -7.30 -31.47 -0.32
N ALA A 130 -8.23 -31.06 -1.18
CA ALA A 130 -8.40 -29.67 -1.58
C ALA A 130 -8.81 -28.75 -0.40
N ALA A 131 -9.63 -29.24 0.53
CA ALA A 131 -9.98 -28.53 1.76
C ALA A 131 -8.78 -28.39 2.71
N ALA A 132 -7.92 -29.42 2.80
CA ALA A 132 -6.68 -29.35 3.57
C ALA A 132 -5.68 -28.34 2.96
N ASP A 133 -5.58 -28.26 1.63
CA ASP A 133 -4.80 -27.24 0.93
C ASP A 133 -5.35 -25.81 1.15
N LEU A 134 -6.66 -25.67 1.34
CA LEU A 134 -7.29 -24.38 1.67
C LEU A 134 -6.83 -23.86 3.05
N GLN A 135 -6.75 -24.77 4.03
CA GLN A 135 -6.22 -24.46 5.36
C GLN A 135 -4.75 -23.98 5.28
N TYR A 136 -3.97 -24.55 4.36
CA TYR A 136 -2.59 -24.14 4.09
C TYR A 136 -2.51 -22.75 3.45
N SER A 137 -3.46 -22.42 2.57
CA SER A 137 -3.53 -21.11 1.90
C SER A 137 -3.88 -19.95 2.85
N ILE A 138 -4.67 -20.19 3.90
CA ILE A 138 -5.01 -19.20 4.93
C ILE A 138 -3.75 -18.78 5.71
N GLN A 139 -2.90 -19.73 6.10
CA GLN A 139 -1.64 -19.43 6.80
C GLN A 139 -0.66 -18.62 5.93
N PHE A 140 -0.70 -18.80 4.61
CA PHE A 140 0.08 -18.00 3.68
C PHE A 140 -0.44 -16.56 3.60
N GLN A 141 -1.77 -16.37 3.55
CA GLN A 141 -2.38 -15.03 3.57
C GLN A 141 -2.02 -14.26 4.86
N GLU A 142 -2.02 -14.92 6.00
CA GLU A 142 -1.62 -14.31 7.27
C GLU A 142 -0.14 -13.90 7.30
N ARG A 143 0.75 -14.69 6.69
CA ARG A 143 2.16 -14.32 6.54
C ARG A 143 2.34 -13.07 5.68
N VAL A 144 1.68 -13.02 4.52
CA VAL A 144 1.73 -11.86 3.63
C VAL A 144 1.15 -10.62 4.29
N ARG A 145 0.02 -10.76 4.99
CA ARG A 145 -0.61 -9.63 5.70
C ARG A 145 0.26 -9.13 6.86
N ARG A 146 0.96 -10.01 7.57
CA ARG A 146 1.94 -9.62 8.61
C ARG A 146 3.11 -8.86 8.02
N LEU A 147 3.70 -9.34 6.92
CA LEU A 147 4.78 -8.64 6.22
C LEU A 147 4.32 -7.28 5.70
N PHE A 148 3.11 -7.20 5.13
CA PHE A 148 2.51 -5.95 4.68
C PHE A 148 2.35 -4.95 5.83
N ASN A 149 1.79 -5.37 6.96
CA ASN A 149 1.62 -4.51 8.12
C ASN A 149 2.96 -4.07 8.72
N ALA A 150 3.95 -4.97 8.79
CA ALA A 150 5.29 -4.65 9.27
C ALA A 150 5.99 -3.65 8.34
N TRP A 151 5.90 -3.85 7.02
CA TRP A 151 6.45 -2.94 6.02
C TRP A 151 5.80 -1.56 6.08
N LEU A 152 4.47 -1.52 6.14
CA LEU A 152 3.73 -0.26 6.27
C LEU A 152 4.10 0.47 7.56
N SER A 153 4.22 -0.25 8.67
CA SER A 153 4.69 0.31 9.94
C SER A 153 6.09 0.91 9.82
N ALA A 154 7.03 0.19 9.18
CA ALA A 154 8.37 0.70 8.94
C ALA A 154 8.38 1.96 8.06
N HIS A 155 7.59 1.99 6.98
CA HIS A 155 7.46 3.16 6.11
C HIS A 155 6.90 4.39 6.84
N ILE A 156 5.89 4.18 7.69
CA ILE A 156 5.32 5.23 8.53
C ILE A 156 6.38 5.73 9.53
N ALA A 157 7.14 4.84 10.17
CA ALA A 157 8.21 5.22 11.08
C ALA A 157 9.28 6.08 10.39
N PHE A 158 9.73 5.70 9.19
CA PHE A 158 10.66 6.52 8.39
C PHE A 158 10.06 7.88 8.04
N SER A 159 8.76 7.94 7.74
CA SER A 159 8.06 9.19 7.44
C SER A 159 8.05 10.11 8.66
N ILE A 160 7.80 9.58 9.86
CA ILE A 160 7.85 10.36 11.11
C ILE A 160 9.25 10.95 11.32
N ILE A 161 10.30 10.13 11.18
CA ILE A 161 11.69 10.59 11.32
C ILE A 161 12.00 11.70 10.31
N PHE A 162 11.60 11.52 9.04
CA PHE A 162 11.78 12.52 8.00
C PHE A 162 11.09 13.84 8.37
N TYR A 163 9.84 13.81 8.85
CA TYR A 163 9.13 15.03 9.26
C TYR A 163 9.79 15.73 10.45
N LEU A 164 10.32 14.98 11.41
CA LEU A 164 11.08 15.55 12.54
C LEU A 164 12.36 16.24 12.06
N LEU A 165 13.13 15.58 11.18
CA LEU A 165 14.32 16.18 10.57
C LEU A 165 13.98 17.41 9.73
N LEU A 166 12.86 17.39 9.01
CA LEU A 166 12.40 18.52 8.20
C LEU A 166 12.04 19.72 9.09
N ALA A 167 11.32 19.49 10.20
CA ALA A 167 11.01 20.53 11.17
C ALA A 167 12.28 21.14 11.78
N LEU A 168 13.24 20.29 12.15
CA LEU A 168 14.54 20.72 12.67
C LEU A 168 15.33 21.52 11.63
N HIS A 169 15.28 21.11 10.36
CA HIS A 169 15.93 21.82 9.25
C HIS A 169 15.36 23.23 9.06
N ILE A 170 14.02 23.36 9.06
CA ILE A 170 13.34 24.66 8.96
C ILE A 170 13.67 25.51 10.19
N TRP A 171 13.64 24.94 11.39
CA TRP A 171 14.00 25.64 12.63
C TRP A 171 15.43 26.16 12.61
N ALA A 172 16.40 25.31 12.23
CA ALA A 172 17.80 25.71 12.10
C ALA A 172 17.95 26.83 11.06
N GLY A 173 17.25 26.75 9.94
CA GLY A 173 17.21 27.81 8.93
C GLY A 173 16.70 29.14 9.50
N ILE A 174 15.65 29.12 10.32
CA ILE A 174 15.10 30.32 10.98
C ILE A 174 16.06 30.85 12.05
N TYR A 175 16.55 29.98 12.94
CA TYR A 175 17.41 30.34 14.07
C TYR A 175 18.76 30.93 13.60
N PHE A 176 19.42 30.29 12.65
CA PHE A 176 20.68 30.79 12.09
C PHE A 176 20.48 31.87 11.03
N GLY A 177 19.34 31.88 10.32
CA GLY A 177 19.02 32.86 9.28
C GLY A 177 18.55 34.22 9.80
N LEU A 178 17.79 34.25 10.90
CA LEU A 178 17.35 35.52 11.53
C LEU A 178 18.49 36.31 12.18
N ARG A 179 19.66 35.68 12.42
CA ARG A 179 20.85 36.38 12.91
C ARG A 179 21.37 37.45 11.94
N TRP A 180 21.07 37.34 10.65
CA TRP A 180 21.48 38.32 9.63
C TRP A 180 20.62 39.58 9.58
N PHE A 181 19.48 39.61 10.28
CA PHE A 181 18.58 40.76 10.34
C PHE A 181 18.82 41.64 11.58
N ARG A 182 19.94 41.45 12.27
CA ARG A 182 20.40 42.25 13.41
C ARG A 182 21.67 42.99 13.06
#